data_AF-A0A356NV20-F1
#
_entry.id   AF-A0A356NV20-F1
#
_cell.length_a   1.000
_cell.length_b   1.000
_cell.length_c   1.000
_cell.angle_alpha   90.00
_cell.angle_beta   90.00
_cell.angle_gamma   90.00
#
_symmetry.space_group_name_H-M   'P 1'
#
loop_
_entity.id
_entity.type
_entity.pdbx_description
1 polymer ?
#
loop_
_entity_poly.entity_id
_entity_poly.type
_entity_poly.pdbx_seq_one_letter_code
_entity_poly.pdbx_strand_id
1 'polypeptide(L)'
;IDADQRADAFVFHTSLMCVSDALRDNDTLRAVNRLSIMAQGFGGGTRIGTCLKQFNSQYANRIIGRRSVVIIMSDGYDTGSAELVGAELERLRRKGCKIIWLNPLLGWRDYEPVAASMAAALPYLDCFAPCNTLESLAALEFELERL
;
A
#
# COMPACT_ATOMS: atom_id res chain seq x y z
N ILE A 1 9.14 -20.31 0.96
CA ILE A 1 8.95 -18.96 1.52
C ILE A 1 7.83 -19.13 2.53
N ASP A 2 8.16 -19.21 3.81
CA ASP A 2 7.16 -19.38 4.86
C ASP A 2 6.41 -18.05 5.01
N ALA A 3 5.08 -18.07 5.01
CA ALA A 3 4.30 -16.84 5.09
C ALA A 3 4.40 -16.29 6.52
N ASP A 4 4.99 -15.11 6.69
CA ASP A 4 5.08 -14.48 8.01
C ASP A 4 3.68 -14.23 8.56
N GLN A 5 3.31 -14.95 9.62
CA GLN A 5 2.00 -14.85 10.25
C GLN A 5 1.74 -13.47 10.90
N ARG A 6 2.77 -12.64 11.03
CA ARG A 6 2.68 -11.27 11.58
C ARG A 6 2.34 -10.22 10.54
N ALA A 7 2.37 -10.57 9.25
CA ALA A 7 2.00 -9.65 8.18
C ALA A 7 0.49 -9.74 7.88
N ASP A 8 -0.10 -8.56 7.66
CA ASP A 8 -1.43 -8.44 7.07
C ASP A 8 -1.32 -7.83 5.69
N ALA A 9 -2.11 -8.36 4.76
CA ALA A 9 -2.07 -7.93 3.36
C ALA A 9 -3.45 -7.53 2.87
N PHE A 10 -3.46 -6.46 2.08
CA PHE A 10 -4.67 -5.89 1.52
C PHE A 10 -4.47 -5.63 0.03
N VAL A 11 -5.52 -5.88 -0.74
CA VAL A 11 -5.61 -5.44 -2.14
C VAL A 11 -6.61 -4.31 -2.20
N PHE A 12 -6.29 -3.26 -2.95
CA PHE A 12 -7.18 -2.12 -3.13
C PHE A 12 -7.28 -1.71 -4.59
N HIS A 13 -8.49 -1.31 -4.98
CA HIS A 13 -8.78 -0.66 -6.26
C HIS A 13 -9.94 0.33 -6.03
N THR A 14 -11.16 0.00 -6.42
CA THR A 14 -12.38 0.76 -6.06
C THR A 14 -12.88 0.47 -4.65
N SER A 15 -12.43 -0.63 -4.05
CA SER A 15 -12.69 -1.06 -2.67
C SER A 15 -11.45 -1.70 -2.04
N LEU A 16 -11.44 -1.83 -0.71
CA LEU A 16 -10.37 -2.49 0.04
C LEU A 16 -10.80 -3.91 0.44
N MET A 17 -9.91 -4.88 0.23
CA MET A 17 -10.09 -6.27 0.64
C MET A 17 -8.88 -6.77 1.45
N CYS A 18 -9.14 -7.42 2.58
CA CYS A 18 -8.11 -8.13 3.34
C CYS A 18 -7.86 -9.51 2.70
N VAL A 19 -6.60 -9.81 2.40
CA VAL A 19 -6.17 -11.07 1.76
C VAL A 19 -5.14 -11.83 2.61
N SER A 20 -4.93 -11.42 3.87
CA SER A 20 -3.97 -12.05 4.79
C SER A 20 -4.12 -13.57 4.84
N ASP A 21 -5.35 -14.07 4.97
CA ASP A 21 -5.61 -15.51 5.07
C ASP A 21 -5.31 -16.26 3.76
N ALA A 22 -5.50 -15.61 2.61
CA ALA A 22 -5.12 -16.19 1.32
C ALA A 22 -3.60 -16.27 1.15
N LEU A 23 -2.85 -15.29 1.67
CA LEU A 23 -1.37 -15.31 1.63
C LEU A 23 -0.75 -16.27 2.66
N ARG A 24 -1.45 -16.57 3.75
CA ARG A 24 -1.04 -17.59 4.74
C ARG A 24 -1.30 -19.02 4.26
N ASP A 25 -2.01 -19.20 3.14
CA ASP A 25 -2.23 -20.50 2.53
C ASP A 25 -0.92 -20.98 1.86
N ASN A 26 -0.46 -22.17 2.24
CA ASN A 26 0.77 -22.76 1.70
C ASN A 26 0.65 -23.10 0.20
N ASP A 27 -0.57 -23.18 -0.33
CA ASP A 27 -0.82 -23.40 -1.75
C ASP A 27 -0.86 -22.05 -2.50
N THR A 28 0.31 -21.64 -3.00
CA THR A 28 0.50 -20.40 -3.77
C THR A 28 -0.42 -20.31 -4.99
N LEU A 29 -0.74 -21.42 -5.66
CA LEU A 29 -1.64 -21.43 -6.82
C LEU A 29 -3.08 -21.14 -6.40
N ARG A 30 -3.53 -21.66 -5.25
CA ARG A 30 -4.83 -21.30 -4.68
C ARG A 30 -4.89 -19.84 -4.23
N ALA A 31 -3.82 -19.34 -3.63
CA ALA A 31 -3.72 -17.93 -3.26
C ALA A 31 -3.87 -17.02 -4.49
N VAL A 32 -3.12 -17.31 -5.56
CA VAL A 32 -3.18 -16.56 -6.84
C VAL A 32 -4.56 -16.66 -7.49
N ASN A 33 -5.19 -17.84 -7.50
CA ASN A 33 -6.54 -17.99 -8.05
C ASN A 33 -7.59 -17.21 -7.25
N ARG A 34 -7.51 -17.24 -5.91
CA ARG A 34 -8.40 -16.43 -5.05
C ARG A 34 -8.22 -14.95 -5.32
N LEU A 35 -6.98 -14.47 -5.38
CA LEU A 35 -6.66 -13.08 -5.72
C LEU A 35 -7.16 -12.68 -7.11
N SER A 36 -7.02 -13.57 -8.09
CA SER A 36 -7.44 -13.33 -9.48
C SER A 36 -8.96 -13.21 -9.59
N ILE A 37 -9.71 -14.11 -8.95
CA ILE A 37 -11.19 -14.05 -8.89
C ILE A 37 -11.63 -12.77 -8.18
N MET A 38 -10.96 -12.40 -7.08
CA MET A 38 -11.23 -11.16 -6.35
C MET A 38 -10.93 -9.92 -7.20
N ALA A 39 -9.97 -10.01 -8.13
CA ALA A 39 -9.57 -8.92 -9.00
C ALA A 39 -10.45 -8.72 -10.25
N GLN A 40 -11.28 -9.70 -10.63
CA GLN A 40 -12.16 -9.58 -11.81
C GLN A 40 -13.23 -8.48 -11.69
N GLY A 41 -13.47 -7.95 -10.49
CA GLY A 41 -14.36 -6.81 -10.25
C GLY A 41 -13.69 -5.43 -10.38
N PHE A 42 -12.39 -5.37 -10.69
CA PHE A 42 -11.64 -4.12 -10.79
C PHE A 42 -11.89 -3.43 -12.14
N GLY A 43 -12.91 -2.57 -12.16
CA GLY A 43 -13.16 -1.58 -13.19
C GLY A 43 -13.49 -0.23 -12.56
N GLY A 44 -13.18 0.88 -13.24
CA GLY A 44 -13.51 2.24 -12.76
C GLY A 44 -12.38 3.03 -12.08
N GLY A 45 -11.13 2.57 -12.22
CA GLY A 45 -9.95 3.20 -11.63
C GLY A 45 -9.77 2.93 -10.13
N THR A 46 -8.64 3.34 -9.58
CA THR A 46 -8.31 3.17 -8.15
C THR A 46 -8.93 4.30 -7.35
N ARG A 47 -9.47 3.99 -6.16
CA ARG A 47 -10.03 4.93 -5.17
C ARG A 47 -9.20 4.89 -3.88
N ILE A 48 -7.97 5.38 -3.95
CA ILE A 48 -6.96 5.27 -2.89
C ILE A 48 -7.49 5.86 -1.58
N GLY A 49 -7.99 7.09 -1.61
CA GLY A 49 -8.47 7.77 -0.40
C GLY A 49 -9.63 7.02 0.29
N THR A 50 -10.54 6.45 -0.51
CA THR A 50 -11.64 5.64 0.03
C THR A 50 -11.14 4.34 0.67
N CYS A 51 -10.17 3.68 0.04
CA CYS A 51 -9.56 2.46 0.57
C CYS A 51 -8.77 2.73 1.85
N LEU A 52 -8.02 3.83 1.93
CA LEU A 52 -7.34 4.26 3.15
C LEU A 52 -8.33 4.58 4.28
N LYS A 53 -9.44 5.25 3.99
CA LYS A 53 -10.51 5.50 4.97
C LYS A 53 -11.10 4.19 5.49
N GLN A 54 -11.36 3.24 4.59
CA GLN A 54 -11.86 1.92 4.97
C GLN A 54 -10.84 1.17 5.83
N PHE A 55 -9.56 1.18 5.44
CA PHE A 55 -8.46 0.58 6.19
C PHE A 55 -8.39 1.15 7.61
N ASN A 56 -8.35 2.48 7.70
CA ASN A 56 -8.21 3.17 8.96
C ASN A 56 -9.40 2.94 9.91
N SER A 57 -10.61 2.75 9.38
CA SER A 57 -11.82 2.57 10.20
C SER A 57 -12.03 1.13 10.63
N GLN A 58 -11.76 0.16 9.74
CA GLN A 58 -12.07 -1.24 9.98
C GLN A 58 -10.90 -2.03 10.58
N TYR A 59 -9.66 -1.68 10.24
CA TYR A 59 -8.48 -2.51 10.54
C TYR A 59 -7.45 -1.79 11.40
N ALA A 60 -7.09 -0.54 11.08
CA ALA A 60 -5.94 0.11 11.69
C ALA A 60 -6.03 0.32 13.21
N ASN A 61 -7.22 0.29 13.80
CA ASN A 61 -7.37 0.34 15.26
C ASN A 61 -6.94 -0.96 15.96
N ARG A 62 -6.97 -2.09 15.26
CA ARG A 62 -6.64 -3.40 15.80
C ARG A 62 -5.21 -3.82 15.49
N ILE A 63 -4.71 -3.47 14.31
CA ILE A 63 -3.44 -4.02 13.78
C ILE A 63 -2.30 -3.01 13.70
N ILE A 64 -2.57 -1.69 13.78
CA ILE A 64 -1.52 -0.66 13.66
C ILE A 64 -1.15 -0.08 15.02
N GLY A 65 0.15 -0.07 15.31
CA GLY A 65 0.76 0.59 16.46
C GLY A 65 2.10 1.25 16.12
N ARG A 66 2.83 1.70 17.14
CA ARG A 66 4.07 2.49 17.00
C ARG A 66 5.24 1.75 16.33
N ARG A 67 5.18 0.41 16.29
CA ARG A 67 6.21 -0.44 15.66
C ARG A 67 5.76 -1.00 14.32
N SER A 68 4.56 -0.64 13.86
CA SER A 68 4.04 -1.09 12.58
C SER A 68 4.69 -0.31 11.44
N VAL A 69 4.95 -1.01 10.35
CA VAL A 69 5.32 -0.42 9.06
C VAL A 69 4.16 -0.70 8.10
N VAL A 70 3.65 0.35 7.47
CA VAL A 70 2.63 0.25 6.43
C VAL A 70 3.30 0.49 5.09
N ILE A 71 3.30 -0.53 4.25
CA ILE A 71 3.85 -0.46 2.90
C ILE A 71 2.67 -0.34 1.92
N ILE A 72 2.66 0.75 1.15
CA ILE A 72 1.66 1.01 0.10
C ILE A 72 2.37 0.89 -1.25
N MET A 73 1.90 -0.01 -2.11
CA MET A 73 2.43 -0.15 -3.47
C MET A 73 1.43 0.41 -4.47
N SER A 74 1.76 1.54 -5.10
CA SER A 74 0.90 2.22 -6.08
C SER A 74 1.67 3.32 -6.81
N ASP A 75 1.25 3.67 -8.03
CA ASP A 75 1.73 4.83 -8.78
C ASP A 75 1.09 6.16 -8.34
N GLY A 76 0.10 6.10 -7.44
CA GLY A 76 -0.65 7.25 -6.94
C GLY A 76 -1.76 7.75 -7.87
N TYR A 77 -2.07 7.02 -8.95
CA TYR A 77 -3.20 7.34 -9.82
C TYR A 77 -4.52 6.98 -9.14
N ASP A 78 -5.38 7.98 -8.95
CA ASP A 78 -6.59 7.88 -8.15
C ASP A 78 -7.72 8.64 -8.85
N THR A 79 -8.91 8.03 -8.92
CA THR A 79 -10.12 8.69 -9.46
C THR A 79 -10.94 9.38 -8.37
N GLY A 80 -10.49 9.28 -7.11
CA GLY A 80 -11.06 9.95 -5.95
C GLY A 80 -10.50 11.34 -5.68
N SER A 81 -10.78 11.84 -4.47
CA SER A 81 -10.25 13.12 -3.96
C SER A 81 -8.86 12.93 -3.37
N ALA A 82 -7.91 13.73 -3.84
CA ALA A 82 -6.54 13.78 -3.31
C ALA A 82 -6.50 14.26 -1.85
N GLU A 83 -7.40 15.16 -1.47
CA GLU A 83 -7.54 15.64 -0.10
C GLU A 83 -7.88 14.49 0.86
N LEU A 84 -8.71 13.54 0.42
CA LEU A 84 -9.04 12.36 1.21
C LEU A 84 -7.81 11.45 1.40
N VAL A 85 -6.95 11.31 0.39
CA VAL A 85 -5.69 10.56 0.51
C VAL A 85 -4.80 11.19 1.58
N GLY A 86 -4.56 12.49 1.49
CA GLY A 86 -3.76 13.22 2.48
C GLY A 86 -4.33 13.11 3.90
N ALA A 87 -5.64 13.34 4.06
CA ALA A 87 -6.29 13.29 5.38
C ALA A 87 -6.23 11.90 6.03
N GLU A 88 -6.41 10.84 5.25
CA GLU A 88 -6.37 9.47 5.78
C GLU A 88 -4.93 8.99 6.03
N LEU A 89 -3.93 9.46 5.27
CA LEU A 89 -2.51 9.21 5.57
C LEU A 89 -2.06 9.97 6.81
N GLU A 90 -2.47 11.22 7.00
CA GLU A 90 -2.21 11.98 8.23
C GLU A 90 -2.78 11.25 9.45
N ARG A 91 -4.03 10.77 9.34
CA ARG A 91 -4.69 9.99 10.38
C ARG A 91 -3.96 8.68 10.68
N LEU A 92 -3.46 8.00 9.66
CA LEU A 92 -2.67 6.79 9.82
C LEU A 92 -1.32 7.09 10.52
N ARG A 93 -0.62 8.14 10.08
CA ARG A 93 0.65 8.59 10.67
C ARG A 93 0.51 8.95 12.14
N ARG A 94 -0.61 9.55 12.55
CA ARG A 94 -0.90 9.84 13.97
C ARG A 94 -0.94 8.61 14.88
N LYS A 95 -1.06 7.39 14.32
CA LYS A 95 -0.91 6.14 15.09
C LYS A 95 0.55 5.82 15.46
N GLY A 96 1.50 6.57 14.92
CA GLY A 96 2.93 6.41 15.17
C GLY A 96 3.59 5.29 14.36
N CYS A 97 2.91 4.75 13.35
CA CYS A 97 3.49 3.81 12.41
C CYS A 97 4.39 4.52 11.38
N LYS A 98 5.25 3.75 10.72
CA LYS A 98 6.01 4.20 9.56
C LYS A 98 5.20 3.96 8.29
N ILE A 99 5.15 4.94 7.39
CA ILE A 99 4.44 4.81 6.11
C ILE A 99 5.45 4.85 4.98
N ILE A 100 5.51 3.77 4.23
CA ILE A 100 6.40 3.59 3.09
C ILE A 100 5.56 3.45 1.84
N TRP A 101 5.87 4.23 0.83
CA TRP A 101 5.21 4.16 -0.45
C TRP A 101 6.17 3.69 -1.53
N LEU A 102 5.86 2.54 -2.10
CA LEU A 102 6.59 1.91 -3.19
C LEU A 102 5.91 2.23 -4.51
N ASN A 103 6.58 3.04 -5.32
CA ASN A 103 6.03 3.50 -6.59
C ASN A 103 6.73 2.81 -7.78
N PRO A 104 5.99 2.04 -8.60
CA PRO A 104 6.57 1.30 -9.72
C PRO A 104 6.99 2.21 -10.89
N LEU A 105 6.57 3.47 -10.90
CA LEU A 105 6.95 4.42 -11.95
C LEU A 105 8.16 5.28 -11.54
N LEU A 106 8.52 5.32 -10.26
CA LEU A 106 9.60 6.19 -9.76
C LEU A 106 10.98 5.87 -10.35
N GLY A 107 11.20 4.64 -10.84
CA GLY A 107 12.45 4.26 -11.50
C GLY A 107 12.57 4.72 -12.96
N TRP A 108 11.57 5.42 -13.51
CA TRP A 108 11.57 5.91 -14.88
C TRP A 108 12.21 7.30 -14.95
N ARG A 109 13.06 7.53 -15.95
CA ARG A 109 13.93 8.72 -16.05
C ARG A 109 13.18 10.06 -15.95
N ASP A 110 11.96 10.12 -16.47
CA ASP A 110 11.17 11.34 -16.56
C ASP A 110 9.90 11.27 -15.69
N TYR A 111 9.87 10.39 -14.68
CA TYR A 111 8.73 10.31 -13.77
C TYR A 111 8.73 11.49 -12.80
N GLU A 112 7.60 12.21 -12.78
CA GLU A 112 7.28 13.18 -11.75
C GLU A 112 5.98 12.77 -11.04
N PRO A 113 5.88 12.93 -9.71
CA PRO A 113 4.68 12.60 -8.94
C PRO A 113 3.57 13.65 -9.13
N VAL A 114 3.17 13.89 -10.38
CA VAL A 114 2.17 14.90 -10.78
C VAL A 114 0.73 14.49 -10.47
N ALA A 115 0.49 13.20 -10.20
CA ALA A 115 -0.82 12.74 -9.78
C ALA A 115 -1.21 13.43 -8.47
N ALA A 116 -2.37 14.08 -8.44
CA ALA A 116 -2.79 14.90 -7.29
C ALA A 116 -2.79 14.10 -5.97
N SER A 117 -3.25 12.84 -6.01
CA SER A 117 -3.23 11.94 -4.85
C SER A 117 -1.82 11.55 -4.41
N MET A 118 -0.87 11.43 -5.34
CA MET A 118 0.54 11.22 -5.01
C MET A 118 1.11 12.47 -4.32
N ALA A 119 0.91 13.65 -4.90
CA ALA A 119 1.35 14.92 -4.30
C ALA A 119 0.76 15.14 -2.89
N ALA A 120 -0.52 14.80 -2.69
CA ALA A 120 -1.18 14.86 -1.39
C ALA A 120 -0.65 13.83 -0.39
N ALA A 121 -0.11 12.70 -0.86
CA ALA A 121 0.46 11.66 -0.01
C ALA A 121 1.86 12.02 0.52
N LEU A 122 2.70 12.63 -0.33
CA LEU A 122 4.13 12.89 -0.07
C LEU A 122 4.45 13.46 1.32
N PRO A 123 3.72 14.46 1.86
CA PRO A 123 4.04 15.03 3.18
C PRO A 123 3.93 14.05 4.35
N TYR A 124 3.18 12.95 4.17
CA TYR A 124 2.86 12.01 5.23
C TYR A 124 3.71 10.72 5.20
N LEU A 125 4.55 10.55 4.19
CA LEU A 125 5.38 9.36 4.02
C LEU A 125 6.70 9.50 4.79
N ASP A 126 7.14 8.40 5.39
CA ASP A 126 8.49 8.27 5.95
C ASP A 126 9.49 7.87 4.86
N CYS A 127 9.06 7.14 3.83
CA CYS A 127 9.88 6.72 2.71
C CYS A 127 9.06 6.67 1.41
N PHE A 128 9.64 7.17 0.32
CA PHE A 128 9.10 7.09 -1.04
C PHE A 128 10.17 6.50 -1.96
N ALA A 129 9.96 5.27 -2.44
CA ALA A 129 11.00 4.48 -3.09
C ALA A 129 10.49 3.74 -4.34
N PRO A 130 11.37 3.42 -5.30
CA PRO A 130 11.00 2.65 -6.49
C PRO A 130 10.79 1.17 -6.16
N CYS A 131 9.92 0.49 -6.91
CA CYS A 131 9.71 -0.96 -6.79
C CYS A 131 9.58 -1.68 -8.15
N ASN A 132 10.17 -1.10 -9.19
CA ASN A 132 10.04 -1.55 -10.58
C ASN A 132 11.05 -2.62 -11.00
N THR A 133 12.04 -2.93 -10.17
CA THR A 133 13.06 -3.96 -10.42
C THR A 133 13.34 -4.75 -9.15
N LEU A 134 13.94 -5.95 -9.29
CA LEU A 134 14.37 -6.75 -8.14
C LEU A 134 15.46 -6.03 -7.35
N GLU A 135 16.35 -5.32 -8.03
CA GLU A 135 17.40 -4.49 -7.45
C GLU A 135 16.80 -3.36 -6.61
N SER A 136 15.77 -2.67 -7.12
CA SER A 136 15.05 -1.63 -6.37
C SER A 136 14.39 -2.19 -5.11
N LEU A 137 13.82 -3.40 -5.19
CA LEU A 137 13.22 -4.07 -4.02
C LEU A 137 14.28 -4.53 -3.02
N ALA A 138 15.41 -5.05 -3.48
CA ALA A 138 16.52 -5.44 -2.61
C ALA A 138 17.13 -4.23 -1.88
N ALA A 139 17.21 -3.07 -2.55
CA ALA A 139 17.70 -1.84 -1.93
C ALA A 139 16.80 -1.35 -0.78
N LEU A 140 15.53 -1.76 -0.74
CA LEU A 140 14.59 -1.40 0.32
C LEU A 140 15.02 -1.95 1.69
N GLU A 141 15.76 -3.06 1.73
CA GLU A 141 16.29 -3.65 2.97
C GLU A 141 17.08 -2.61 3.77
N PHE A 142 18.01 -1.91 3.12
CA PHE A 142 18.84 -0.89 3.76
C PHE A 142 18.06 0.35 4.21
N GLU A 143 16.99 0.71 3.50
CA GLU A 143 16.12 1.83 3.89
C GLU A 143 15.24 1.46 5.09
N LEU A 144 14.77 0.21 5.16
CA LEU A 144 13.98 -0.30 6.27
C LEU A 144 14.79 -0.40 7.56
N GLU A 145 16.07 -0.78 7.49
CA GLU A 145 16.96 -0.84 8.66
C GLU A 145 17.19 0.52 9.33
N ARG A 146 16.95 1.63 8.61
CA ARG A 146 17.19 3.00 9.09
C ARG A 146 15.96 3.65 9.76
N LEU A 147 14.78 3.04 9.67
CA LEU A 147 13.48 3.60 10.09
C LEU A 147 13.05 3.13 11.49
#